data_AF-A0A6I9W5N6-F1
#
_entry.id   AF-A0A6I9W5N6-F1
#
_cell.length_a   1.000
_cell.length_b   1.000
_cell.length_c   1.000
_cell.angle_alpha   90.00
_cell.angle_beta   90.00
_cell.angle_gamma   90.00
#
_symmetry.space_group_name_H-M   'P 1'
#
loop_
_entity.id
_entity.type
_entity.pdbx_description
1 polymer ?
#
loop_
_entity_poly.entity_id
_entity_poly.type
_entity_poly.pdbx_seq_one_letter_code
_entity_poly.pdbx_strand_id
1 'polypeptide(L)'
;MKGICLVVLLTIRIYVLLAIDIERPQCFHFTWPGAGVDELNCTAHNENNPRTPCMQYYNDTTKPNTTKIWENRHTDNGIYFQPMIPGHVCIRYSYIYSGAVINVSYFRGKVTEDQVTSVKSGCYVQYTEGYSIEVCVCQSKENAMPCNSTIRNTNSILITFVTAAISLFIYKIFDIP
;
A
#
# COMPACT_ATOMS: atom_id res chain seq x y z
N MET A 1 23.18 24.05 44.50
CA MET A 1 23.65 22.84 43.79
C MET A 1 22.52 21.95 43.26
N LYS A 2 21.51 21.54 44.07
CA LYS A 2 20.40 20.68 43.59
C LYS A 2 19.56 21.27 42.45
N GLY A 3 19.23 22.57 42.50
CA GLY A 3 18.44 23.24 41.46
C GLY A 3 19.16 23.36 40.11
N ILE A 4 20.47 23.63 40.11
CA ILE A 4 21.28 23.74 38.88
C ILE A 4 21.36 22.38 38.18
N CYS A 5 21.55 21.29 38.93
CA CYS A 5 21.59 19.94 38.38
C CYS A 5 20.22 19.54 37.78
N LEU A 6 19.12 19.95 38.41
CA LEU A 6 17.77 19.70 37.89
C LEU A 6 17.51 20.42 36.56
N VAL A 7 17.93 21.68 36.45
CA VAL A 7 17.80 22.47 35.21
C VAL A 7 18.63 21.85 34.09
N VAL A 8 19.87 21.45 34.35
CA VAL A 8 20.74 20.78 33.36
C VAL A 8 20.15 19.44 32.91
N LEU A 9 19.56 18.65 33.82
CA LEU A 9 18.90 17.39 33.45
C LEU A 9 17.66 17.63 32.60
N LEU A 10 16.88 18.67 32.88
CA LEU A 10 15.70 19.04 32.09
C LEU A 10 16.09 19.54 30.70
N THR A 11 17.14 20.36 30.58
CA THR A 11 17.59 20.83 29.27
C THR A 11 18.13 19.69 28.41
N ILE A 12 18.90 18.76 29.00
CA ILE A 12 19.36 17.55 28.28
C ILE A 12 18.18 16.69 27.83
N ARG A 13 17.17 16.48 28.69
CA ARG A 13 15.96 15.71 28.35
C ARG A 13 15.18 16.36 27.20
N ILE A 14 15.01 17.68 27.22
CA ILE A 14 14.33 18.43 26.14
C ILE A 14 15.14 18.34 24.85
N TYR A 15 16.47 18.46 24.91
CA TYR A 15 17.33 18.33 23.72
C TYR A 15 17.27 16.92 23.12
N VAL A 16 17.27 15.88 23.96
CA VAL A 16 17.10 14.49 23.52
C VAL A 16 15.72 14.28 22.90
N LEU A 17 14.66 14.85 23.47
CA LEU A 17 13.30 14.76 22.89
C LEU A 17 13.18 15.50 21.54
N LEU A 18 13.85 16.65 21.40
CA LEU A 18 13.88 17.42 20.15
C LEU A 18 14.77 16.76 19.07
N ALA A 19 15.76 15.97 19.47
CA ALA A 19 16.67 15.28 18.56
C ALA A 19 16.13 13.93 18.05
N ILE A 20 15.03 13.42 18.62
CA ILE A 20 14.36 12.23 18.07
C ILE A 20 13.47 12.71 16.93
N ASP A 21 13.96 12.53 15.70
CA ASP A 21 13.12 12.62 14.51
C ASP A 21 12.16 11.42 14.51
N ILE A 22 10.96 11.61 15.08
CA ILE A 22 9.91 10.60 15.07
C ILE A 22 9.27 10.64 13.68
N GLU A 23 9.85 9.90 12.72
CA GLU A 23 9.20 9.70 11.42
C GLU A 23 7.91 8.91 11.65
N ARG A 24 6.78 9.53 11.26
CA ARG A 24 5.47 8.90 11.38
C ARG A 24 5.42 7.62 10.52
N PRO A 25 4.61 6.62 10.91
CA PRO A 25 4.40 5.45 10.07
C PRO A 25 3.88 5.89 8.70
N GLN A 26 4.46 5.34 7.64
CA GLN A 26 4.15 5.68 6.26
C GLN A 26 3.99 4.42 5.42
N CYS A 27 3.36 4.55 4.25
CA CYS A 27 3.32 3.50 3.24
C CYS A 27 3.95 4.03 1.96
N PHE A 28 4.47 3.11 1.15
CA PHE A 28 4.69 3.40 -0.26
C PHE A 28 3.36 3.84 -0.91
N HIS A 29 3.46 4.81 -1.81
CA HIS A 29 2.37 5.41 -2.57
C HIS A 29 2.81 5.64 -4.01
N PHE A 30 2.79 4.58 -4.81
CA PHE A 30 3.10 4.70 -6.22
C PHE A 30 2.62 3.47 -7.00
N THR A 31 2.55 3.61 -8.33
CA THR A 31 2.32 2.49 -9.25
C THR A 31 3.47 2.38 -10.23
N TRP A 32 4.01 1.18 -10.38
CA TRP A 32 4.87 0.82 -11.50
C TRP A 32 4.01 0.09 -12.54
N PRO A 33 3.79 0.69 -13.73
CA PRO A 33 2.88 0.17 -14.73
C PRO A 33 3.42 -1.05 -15.48
N GLY A 34 4.73 -1.32 -15.37
CA GLY A 34 5.43 -2.35 -16.13
C GLY A 34 6.34 -1.77 -17.20
N ALA A 35 7.15 -2.64 -17.81
CA ALA A 35 8.04 -2.25 -18.90
C ALA A 35 7.24 -1.86 -20.16
N GLY A 36 7.60 -0.74 -20.79
CA GLY A 36 7.05 -0.32 -22.08
C GLY A 36 5.65 0.30 -22.02
N VAL A 37 5.22 0.79 -20.85
CA VAL A 37 4.00 1.59 -20.73
C VAL A 37 4.39 3.07 -20.78
N ASP A 38 4.24 3.66 -21.97
CA ASP A 38 4.61 5.07 -22.22
C ASP A 38 3.44 6.04 -21.99
N GLU A 39 2.20 5.55 -22.04
CA GLU A 39 1.00 6.38 -21.90
C GLU A 39 0.39 6.25 -20.49
N LEU A 40 0.46 7.33 -19.71
CA LEU A 40 -0.04 7.40 -18.34
C LEU A 40 -1.10 8.50 -18.24
N ASN A 41 -2.36 8.11 -18.38
CA ASN A 41 -3.51 9.03 -18.34
C ASN A 41 -4.00 9.28 -16.90
N CYS A 42 -3.10 9.76 -16.04
CA CYS A 42 -3.42 10.09 -14.66
C CYS A 42 -3.19 11.58 -14.41
N THR A 43 -4.13 12.42 -14.83
CA THR A 43 -4.18 13.83 -14.43
C THR A 43 -4.83 13.93 -13.04
N ALA A 44 -4.16 14.59 -12.10
CA ALA A 44 -4.58 14.73 -10.69
C ALA A 44 -5.97 15.40 -10.48
N HIS A 45 -6.61 15.82 -11.56
CA HIS A 45 -8.02 16.15 -11.63
C HIS A 45 -8.43 15.97 -13.10
N ASN A 46 -9.31 15.02 -13.40
CA ASN A 46 -9.99 14.97 -14.69
C ASN A 46 -11.44 15.38 -14.44
N GLU A 47 -11.95 16.39 -15.14
CA GLU A 47 -13.36 16.82 -15.03
C GLU A 47 -14.31 15.64 -15.31
N ASN A 48 -13.88 14.69 -16.15
CA ASN A 48 -14.63 13.49 -16.48
C ASN A 48 -14.54 12.39 -15.41
N ASN A 49 -13.56 12.46 -14.48
CA ASN A 49 -13.38 11.45 -13.45
C ASN A 49 -12.81 12.02 -12.14
N PRO A 50 -13.52 12.93 -11.46
CA PRO A 50 -13.00 13.68 -10.31
C PRO A 50 -12.81 12.84 -9.04
N ARG A 51 -13.32 11.60 -9.02
CA ARG A 51 -13.26 10.71 -7.84
C ARG A 51 -12.26 9.57 -7.97
N THR A 52 -11.64 9.39 -9.14
CA THR A 52 -10.63 8.34 -9.29
C THR A 52 -9.30 8.83 -8.71
N PRO A 53 -8.79 8.18 -7.64
CA PRO A 53 -7.55 8.61 -7.02
C PRO A 53 -6.39 8.39 -8.01
N CYS A 54 -5.69 9.48 -8.32
CA CYS A 54 -4.48 9.41 -9.10
C CYS A 54 -3.28 9.11 -8.20
N MET A 55 -2.45 8.15 -8.60
CA MET A 55 -1.28 7.72 -7.86
C MET A 55 -0.01 8.06 -8.63
N GLN A 56 1.03 8.47 -7.91
CA GLN A 56 2.33 8.76 -8.51
C GLN A 56 2.84 7.53 -9.27
N TYR A 57 3.34 7.72 -10.49
CA TYR A 57 3.93 6.64 -11.25
C TYR A 57 5.43 6.53 -10.96
N TYR A 58 5.95 5.30 -10.98
CA TYR A 58 7.39 5.03 -10.92
C TYR A 58 7.91 4.80 -12.34
N ASN A 59 8.71 5.77 -12.84
CA ASN A 59 9.20 5.77 -14.22
C ASN A 59 10.44 4.90 -14.39
N ASP A 60 10.26 3.59 -14.50
CA ASP A 60 11.37 2.68 -14.80
C ASP A 60 10.88 1.50 -15.63
N THR A 61 11.75 1.00 -16.49
CA THR A 61 11.54 -0.23 -17.26
C THR A 61 11.64 -1.47 -16.39
N THR A 62 12.32 -1.37 -15.24
CA THR A 62 12.55 -2.46 -14.32
C THR A 62 11.66 -2.35 -13.09
N LYS A 63 11.34 -3.51 -12.49
CA LYS A 63 10.55 -3.57 -11.27
C LYS A 63 11.24 -2.73 -10.17
N PRO A 64 10.52 -1.82 -9.49
CA PRO A 64 11.08 -0.96 -8.47
C PRO A 64 11.75 -1.73 -7.33
N ASN A 65 12.96 -1.34 -6.97
CA ASN A 65 13.62 -1.82 -5.77
C ASN A 65 13.16 -0.98 -4.57
N THR A 66 12.18 -1.49 -3.83
CA THR A 66 11.60 -0.80 -2.67
C THR A 66 12.63 -0.52 -1.56
N THR A 67 13.68 -1.34 -1.44
CA THR A 67 14.76 -1.10 -0.46
C THR A 67 15.54 0.16 -0.83
N LYS A 68 15.89 0.31 -2.11
CA LYS A 68 16.56 1.52 -2.62
C LYS A 68 15.68 2.76 -2.46
N ILE A 69 14.38 2.65 -2.74
CA ILE A 69 13.42 3.75 -2.53
C ILE A 69 13.35 4.14 -1.04
N TRP A 70 13.39 3.16 -0.13
CA TRP A 70 13.40 3.42 1.31
C TRP A 70 14.68 4.11 1.80
N GLU A 71 15.83 3.68 1.28
CA GLU A 71 17.13 4.28 1.59
C GLU A 71 17.21 5.73 1.11
N ASN A 72 16.60 6.03 -0.04
CA ASN A 72 16.59 7.37 -0.65
C ASN A 72 15.40 8.25 -0.23
N ARG A 73 14.58 7.83 0.74
CA ARG A 73 13.31 8.51 1.08
C ARG A 73 13.45 10.00 1.43
N HIS A 74 14.59 10.38 2.00
CA HIS A 74 14.91 11.77 2.38
C HIS A 74 15.39 12.62 1.20
N THR A 75 15.89 11.98 0.13
CA THR A 75 16.39 12.64 -1.08
C THR A 75 15.28 12.85 -2.10
N ASP A 76 14.33 11.91 -2.17
CA ASP A 76 13.22 11.95 -3.15
C ASP A 76 12.03 12.83 -2.69
N ASN A 77 12.22 13.71 -1.70
CA ASN A 77 11.17 14.55 -1.10
C ASN A 77 9.90 13.77 -0.64
N GLY A 78 10.02 12.47 -0.40
CA GLY A 78 8.88 11.64 -0.02
C GLY A 78 7.82 11.42 -1.11
N ILE A 79 8.10 11.68 -2.40
CA ILE A 79 7.09 11.58 -3.48
C ILE A 79 6.46 10.18 -3.64
N TYR A 80 7.19 9.14 -3.22
CA TYR A 80 6.75 7.74 -3.26
C TYR A 80 6.14 7.26 -1.94
N PHE A 81 5.90 8.18 -1.01
CA PHE A 81 5.42 7.87 0.33
C PHE A 81 4.17 8.65 0.67
N GLN A 82 3.37 8.07 1.55
CA GLN A 82 2.21 8.74 2.11
C GLN A 82 2.08 8.40 3.61
N PRO A 83 1.62 9.34 4.45
CA PRO A 83 1.48 9.10 5.89
C PRO A 83 0.40 8.05 6.18
N MET A 84 0.53 7.30 7.26
CA MET A 84 -0.49 6.34 7.68
C MET A 84 -1.75 7.05 8.22
N ILE A 85 -2.92 6.51 7.91
CA ILE A 85 -4.22 6.96 8.44
C ILE A 85 -4.76 5.88 9.39
N PRO A 86 -5.41 6.25 10.52
CA PRO A 86 -6.03 5.27 11.41
C PRO A 86 -6.94 4.27 10.67
N GLY A 87 -6.83 3.00 11.05
CA GLY A 87 -7.60 1.90 10.46
C GLY A 87 -7.20 1.48 9.05
N HIS A 88 -6.14 2.04 8.47
CA HIS A 88 -5.58 1.61 7.19
C HIS A 88 -4.34 0.73 7.39
N VAL A 89 -4.02 -0.05 6.35
CA VAL A 89 -2.82 -0.87 6.23
C VAL A 89 -2.09 -0.51 4.94
N CYS A 90 -0.79 -0.77 4.87
CA CYS A 90 -0.06 -0.71 3.60
C CYS A 90 -0.40 -1.94 2.76
N ILE A 91 -0.54 -1.74 1.47
CA ILE A 91 -0.98 -2.71 0.47
C ILE A 91 0.03 -2.69 -0.67
N ARG A 92 0.50 -3.87 -1.05
CA ARG A 92 1.21 -4.15 -2.30
C ARG A 92 0.31 -5.01 -3.17
N TYR A 93 -0.14 -4.46 -4.29
CA TYR A 93 -0.96 -5.15 -5.28
C TYR A 93 -0.08 -5.49 -6.48
N SER A 94 0.10 -6.78 -6.80
CA SER A 94 0.96 -7.23 -7.90
C SER A 94 0.15 -8.02 -8.91
N TYR A 95 0.23 -7.63 -10.18
CA TYR A 95 -0.28 -8.43 -11.29
C TYR A 95 0.85 -9.30 -11.83
N ILE A 96 0.63 -10.61 -11.86
CA ILE A 96 1.63 -11.60 -12.20
C ILE A 96 1.15 -12.41 -13.40
N TYR A 97 1.94 -12.43 -14.47
CA TYR A 97 1.66 -13.22 -15.66
C TYR A 97 2.86 -14.13 -15.95
N SER A 98 2.60 -15.41 -16.18
CA SER A 98 3.65 -16.41 -16.42
C SER A 98 4.78 -16.42 -15.37
N GLY A 99 4.44 -16.13 -14.11
CA GLY A 99 5.40 -16.05 -12.99
C GLY A 99 6.20 -14.75 -12.88
N ALA A 100 6.06 -13.82 -13.84
CA ALA A 100 6.69 -12.51 -13.80
C ALA A 100 5.73 -11.44 -13.27
N VAL A 101 6.22 -10.54 -12.41
CA VAL A 101 5.45 -9.35 -12.00
C VAL A 101 5.42 -8.38 -13.18
N ILE A 102 4.24 -8.14 -13.73
CA ILE A 102 4.05 -7.25 -14.88
C ILE A 102 3.80 -5.82 -14.42
N ASN A 103 3.02 -5.63 -13.35
CA ASN A 103 2.84 -4.33 -12.71
C ASN A 103 2.73 -4.49 -11.19
N VAL A 104 3.01 -3.40 -10.46
CA VAL A 104 2.83 -3.37 -9.01
C VAL A 104 2.40 -2.00 -8.53
N SER A 105 1.42 -1.95 -7.65
CA SER A 105 0.96 -0.74 -6.98
C SER A 105 1.14 -0.85 -5.48
N TYR A 106 1.53 0.26 -4.86
CA TYR A 106 1.70 0.39 -3.43
C TYR A 106 0.84 1.52 -2.90
N PHE A 107 0.04 1.23 -1.87
CA PHE A 107 -0.86 2.23 -1.30
C PHE A 107 -1.31 1.88 0.11
N ARG A 108 -1.97 2.82 0.80
CA ARG A 108 -2.67 2.56 2.05
C ARG A 108 -4.14 2.33 1.76
N GLY A 109 -4.77 1.40 2.45
CA GLY A 109 -6.19 1.09 2.26
C GLY A 109 -6.76 0.30 3.41
N LYS A 110 -8.03 -0.07 3.29
CA LYS A 110 -8.69 -1.02 4.19
C LYS A 110 -8.86 -2.33 3.45
N VAL A 111 -8.48 -3.42 4.08
CA VAL A 111 -8.63 -4.77 3.53
C VAL A 111 -9.38 -5.61 4.55
N THR A 112 -10.39 -6.33 4.06
CA THR A 112 -11.18 -7.26 4.84
C THR A 112 -11.06 -8.66 4.22
N GLU A 113 -10.90 -9.65 5.07
CA GLU A 113 -11.06 -11.06 4.73
C GLU A 113 -12.48 -11.47 5.12
N ASP A 114 -13.16 -12.18 4.21
CA ASP A 114 -14.54 -12.68 4.37
C ASP A 114 -15.57 -11.63 4.79
N GLN A 115 -15.40 -10.35 4.40
CA GLN A 115 -16.28 -9.22 4.75
C GLN A 115 -16.41 -8.89 6.24
N VAL A 116 -15.79 -9.66 7.14
CA VAL A 116 -15.97 -9.50 8.60
C VAL A 116 -14.66 -9.13 9.30
N THR A 117 -13.51 -9.60 8.80
CA THR A 117 -12.24 -9.48 9.53
C THR A 117 -11.32 -8.47 8.88
N SER A 118 -10.97 -7.40 9.60
CA SER A 118 -9.95 -6.45 9.14
C SER A 118 -8.58 -7.13 9.13
N VAL A 119 -7.95 -7.16 7.96
CA VAL A 119 -6.65 -7.78 7.78
C VAL A 119 -5.55 -6.80 8.16
N LYS A 120 -4.67 -7.19 9.06
CA LYS A 120 -3.53 -6.38 9.52
C LYS A 120 -2.20 -6.75 8.87
N SER A 121 -2.05 -8.01 8.44
CA SER A 121 -0.85 -8.51 7.80
C SER A 121 -1.09 -9.82 7.05
N GLY A 122 -0.40 -10.04 5.94
CA GLY A 122 -0.41 -11.29 5.18
C GLY A 122 -0.36 -11.05 3.66
N CYS A 123 -0.06 -12.08 2.87
CA CYS A 123 -0.26 -12.03 1.42
C CYS A 123 -1.32 -13.03 0.97
N TYR A 124 -2.14 -12.59 0.03
CA TYR A 124 -3.26 -13.32 -0.54
C TYR A 124 -3.07 -13.40 -2.04
N VAL A 125 -3.19 -14.62 -2.60
CA VAL A 125 -3.00 -14.85 -4.02
C VAL A 125 -4.29 -15.41 -4.60
N GLN A 126 -4.82 -14.72 -5.61
CA GLN A 126 -5.90 -15.24 -6.44
C GLN A 126 -5.32 -15.72 -7.76
N TYR A 127 -5.55 -16.99 -8.08
CA TYR A 127 -5.20 -17.57 -9.37
C TYR A 127 -6.40 -17.49 -10.30
N THR A 128 -6.13 -17.13 -11.55
CA THR A 128 -7.09 -17.12 -12.65
C THR A 128 -6.50 -17.89 -13.83
N GLU A 129 -7.30 -18.18 -14.84
CA GLU A 129 -6.85 -18.83 -16.07
C GLU A 129 -5.96 -17.89 -16.90
N GLY A 130 -4.68 -17.80 -16.55
CA GLY A 130 -3.65 -17.09 -17.30
C GLY A 130 -2.84 -16.07 -16.50
N TYR A 131 -3.32 -15.61 -15.34
CA TYR A 131 -2.59 -14.70 -14.46
C TYR A 131 -2.91 -14.93 -12.98
N SER A 132 -2.09 -14.35 -12.10
CA SER A 132 -2.40 -14.27 -10.68
C SER A 132 -2.29 -12.84 -10.17
N ILE A 133 -3.13 -12.54 -9.17
CA ILE A 133 -3.09 -11.28 -8.43
C ILE A 133 -2.60 -11.60 -7.03
N GLU A 134 -1.52 -10.95 -6.61
CA GLU A 134 -1.03 -11.04 -5.23
C GLU A 134 -1.28 -9.71 -4.51
N VAL A 135 -1.97 -9.77 -3.37
CA VAL A 135 -2.18 -8.64 -2.47
C VAL A 135 -1.49 -8.92 -1.14
N CYS A 136 -0.40 -8.21 -0.87
CA CYS A 136 0.27 -8.24 0.43
C CYS A 136 -0.13 -7.03 1.26
N VAL A 137 -0.51 -7.27 2.51
CA VAL A 137 -0.88 -6.24 3.47
C VAL A 137 0.04 -6.28 4.67
N CYS A 138 0.31 -5.11 5.25
CA CYS A 138 1.04 -5.01 6.50
C CYS A 138 0.69 -3.72 7.25
N GLN A 139 0.84 -3.75 8.57
CA GLN A 139 0.80 -2.56 9.38
C GLN A 139 2.16 -1.84 9.32
N SER A 140 2.15 -0.55 8.96
CA SER A 140 3.35 0.28 9.02
C SER A 140 3.77 0.53 10.46
N LYS A 141 5.08 0.68 10.67
CA LYS A 141 5.70 1.01 11.96
C LYS A 141 6.59 2.23 11.80
N GLU A 142 6.78 2.96 12.88
CA GLU A 142 7.69 4.11 12.93
C GLU A 142 9.11 3.67 12.58
N ASN A 143 9.82 4.49 11.80
CA ASN A 143 11.21 4.28 11.40
C ASN A 143 11.50 2.90 10.75
N ALA A 144 10.49 2.25 10.17
CA ALA A 144 10.64 0.93 9.57
C ALA A 144 10.10 0.91 8.13
N MET A 145 10.82 0.21 7.25
CA MET A 145 10.41 0.02 5.87
C MET A 145 9.04 -0.69 5.81
N PRO A 146 8.05 -0.14 5.08
CA PRO A 146 6.74 -0.75 4.96
C PRO A 146 6.81 -2.11 4.27
N CYS A 147 6.17 -3.12 4.87
CA CYS A 147 5.98 -4.47 4.31
C CYS A 147 7.28 -5.23 3.97
N ASN A 148 8.34 -5.01 4.75
CA ASN A 148 9.65 -5.67 4.57
C ASN A 148 9.62 -7.21 4.76
N SER A 149 8.60 -7.75 5.42
CA SER A 149 8.37 -9.20 5.52
C SER A 149 6.89 -9.44 5.72
N THR A 150 6.24 -10.02 4.72
CA THR A 150 4.87 -10.51 4.82
C THR A 150 4.91 -12.01 4.58
N ILE A 151 4.33 -12.78 5.50
CA ILE A 151 4.23 -14.23 5.36
C ILE A 151 3.25 -14.48 4.22
N ARG A 152 3.68 -15.25 3.20
CA ARG A 152 2.81 -15.63 2.09
C ARG A 152 1.78 -16.61 2.60
N ASN A 153 0.53 -16.17 2.75
CA ASN A 153 -0.53 -17.06 3.17
C ASN A 153 -1.03 -17.79 1.92
N THR A 154 -0.57 -19.02 1.75
CA THR A 154 -0.92 -19.85 0.58
C THR A 154 -2.28 -20.53 0.77
N ASN A 155 -2.90 -20.36 1.94
CA ASN A 155 -4.20 -20.91 2.31
C ASN A 155 -5.21 -19.78 2.52
N SER A 156 -5.74 -19.23 1.43
CA SER A 156 -7.06 -18.59 1.48
C SER A 156 -7.86 -19.12 0.29
N ILE A 157 -8.44 -20.31 0.49
CA ILE A 157 -9.39 -20.96 -0.41
C ILE A 157 -10.76 -20.23 -0.38
N LEU A 158 -10.89 -19.14 0.38
CA LEU A 158 -12.12 -18.38 0.57
C LEU A 158 -11.90 -16.88 0.39
N ILE A 159 -11.51 -16.43 -0.80
CA ILE A 159 -11.95 -15.11 -1.27
C ILE A 159 -13.13 -15.38 -2.20
N THR A 160 -14.28 -15.63 -1.58
CA THR A 160 -15.50 -16.04 -2.28
C THR A 160 -16.06 -14.89 -3.14
N PHE A 161 -15.87 -15.03 -4.44
CA PHE A 161 -16.62 -14.52 -5.60
C PHE A 161 -17.72 -13.46 -5.37
N VAL A 162 -17.45 -12.21 -5.79
CA VAL A 162 -18.48 -11.18 -6.03
C VAL A 162 -19.20 -11.37 -7.39
N THR A 163 -18.85 -12.38 -8.19
CA THR A 163 -19.47 -12.62 -9.51
C THR A 163 -20.87 -13.26 -9.46
N ALA A 164 -21.28 -13.87 -8.34
CA ALA A 164 -22.62 -14.46 -8.21
C ALA A 164 -23.72 -13.41 -7.92
N ALA A 165 -23.39 -12.29 -7.25
CA ALA A 165 -24.37 -11.25 -6.96
C ALA A 165 -24.80 -10.51 -8.23
N ILE A 166 -23.86 -10.20 -9.14
CA ILE A 166 -24.18 -9.54 -10.42
C ILE A 166 -25.02 -10.46 -11.31
N SER A 167 -24.75 -11.78 -11.31
CA SER A 167 -25.52 -12.75 -12.10
C SER A 167 -26.95 -12.93 -11.57
N LEU A 168 -27.16 -12.91 -10.24
CA LEU A 168 -28.49 -12.97 -9.62
C LEU A 168 -29.28 -11.66 -9.79
N PHE A 169 -28.61 -10.50 -9.77
CA PHE A 169 -29.24 -9.22 -10.07
C PHE A 169 -29.61 -9.11 -11.56
N ILE A 170 -28.80 -9.64 -12.47
CA ILE A 170 -29.13 -9.72 -13.89
C ILE A 170 -30.33 -10.65 -14.09
N TYR A 171 -30.35 -11.85 -13.48
CA TYR A 171 -31.47 -12.78 -13.63
C TYR A 171 -32.80 -12.21 -13.11
N LYS A 172 -32.79 -11.45 -12.01
CA LYS A 172 -34.00 -10.80 -11.48
C LYS A 172 -34.49 -9.59 -12.27
N ILE A 173 -33.64 -8.95 -13.06
CA ILE A 173 -34.03 -7.80 -13.90
C ILE A 173 -34.64 -8.27 -15.23
N PHE A 174 -34.23 -9.44 -15.74
CA PHE A 174 -34.76 -10.00 -16.99
C PHE A 174 -36.01 -10.88 -16.83
N ASP A 175 -36.42 -11.20 -15.60
CA ASP A 175 -37.61 -12.00 -15.28
C ASP A 175 -38.73 -11.12 -14.69
N ILE A 176 -39.05 -10.03 -15.39
CA ILE A 176 -40.27 -9.25 -15.16
C ILE A 176 -41.24 -9.60 -16.31
N PRO A 177 -42.42 -10.16 -16.04
CA PRO A 177 -43.43 -10.42 -17.08
C PRO A 177 -44.01 -9.13 -17.68
#